data_AF-A0A8J4WCL4-F1
#
_entry.id   AF-A0A8J4WCL4-F1
#
_cell.length_a   1.000
_cell.length_b   1.000
_cell.length_c   1.000
_cell.angle_alpha   90.00
_cell.angle_beta   90.00
_cell.angle_gamma   90.00
#
_symmetry.space_group_name_H-M   'P 1'
#
loop_
_entity.id
_entity.type
_entity.pdbx_description
1 polymer ?
#
loop_
_entity_poly.entity_id
_entity_poly.type
_entity_poly.pdbx_seq_one_letter_code
_entity_poly.pdbx_strand_id
1 'polypeptide(L)'
;EHPSGTLHYLPSHSEPQESLYARLTSYRSIVALCLDPEAQAMARSLIPTDELIREAAEKSGCAPLDVDPRAFLYQLIRWFKADFFQWAGEFTCETCGTKMVNCGSSTPTKTESEGLAGSVELYACSVDPMHPRRRFARFNDPKTLLQTRLGRCGEWAICLTLCLAAVRRPSTTGADYRLPSQEMRQRSVVSLLLVSTSSLLSTPPFTASRPFSQEMCGSLY
;
A
#
# COMPACT_ATOMS: atom_id res chain seq x y z
N GLU A 1 -50.54 -2.23 36.57
CA GLU A 1 -50.21 -2.65 35.19
C GLU A 1 -48.84 -2.08 34.85
N HIS A 2 -47.81 -2.93 34.82
CA HIS A 2 -46.46 -2.55 34.38
C HIS A 2 -46.21 -3.26 33.04
N PRO A 3 -45.76 -2.56 31.99
CA PRO A 3 -45.56 -3.20 30.69
C PRO A 3 -44.25 -4.00 30.71
N SER A 4 -44.38 -5.31 30.53
CA SER A 4 -43.27 -6.21 30.20
C SER A 4 -42.66 -5.79 28.87
N GLY A 5 -41.49 -5.13 28.92
CA GLY A 5 -40.68 -4.83 27.75
C GLY A 5 -39.98 -6.09 27.25
N THR A 6 -40.38 -6.58 26.10
CA THR A 6 -39.68 -7.63 25.35
C THR A 6 -38.29 -7.11 24.96
N LEU A 7 -37.24 -7.71 25.54
CA LEU A 7 -35.87 -7.55 25.07
C LEU A 7 -35.77 -8.12 23.65
N HIS A 8 -35.81 -7.25 22.65
CA HIS A 8 -35.45 -7.60 21.28
C HIS A 8 -33.97 -8.00 21.27
N TYR A 9 -33.73 -9.30 21.15
CA TYR A 9 -32.41 -9.86 20.86
C TYR A 9 -31.94 -9.29 19.52
N LEU A 10 -30.93 -8.42 19.55
CA LEU A 10 -30.22 -7.99 18.35
C LEU A 10 -29.51 -9.22 17.78
N PRO A 11 -29.66 -9.54 16.47
CA PRO A 11 -28.94 -10.64 15.87
C PRO A 11 -27.43 -10.38 16.00
N SER A 12 -26.73 -11.26 16.71
CA SER A 12 -25.29 -11.36 16.61
C SER A 12 -24.96 -11.81 15.19
N HIS A 13 -24.48 -10.89 14.35
CA HIS A 13 -23.90 -11.23 13.06
C HIS A 13 -22.58 -11.99 13.32
N SER A 14 -22.66 -13.30 13.56
CA SER A 14 -21.50 -14.17 13.51
C SER A 14 -21.12 -14.35 12.05
N GLU A 15 -20.23 -13.50 11.54
CA GLU A 15 -19.44 -13.80 10.36
C GLU A 15 -18.92 -15.25 10.48
N PRO A 16 -19.15 -16.14 9.48
CA PRO A 16 -18.74 -17.53 9.57
C PRO A 16 -17.24 -17.58 9.84
N GLN A 17 -16.81 -18.23 10.93
CA GLN A 17 -15.40 -18.26 11.34
C GLN A 17 -14.45 -18.73 10.22
N GLU A 18 -14.95 -19.58 9.31
CA GLU A 18 -14.25 -20.04 8.10
C GLU A 18 -13.84 -18.89 7.17
N SER A 19 -14.68 -17.84 7.04
CA SER A 19 -14.40 -16.68 6.18
C SER A 19 -13.26 -15.81 6.72
N LEU A 20 -13.21 -15.61 8.04
CA LEU A 20 -12.13 -14.86 8.69
C LEU A 20 -10.82 -15.64 8.61
N TYR A 21 -10.85 -16.95 8.89
CA TYR A 21 -9.67 -17.79 8.82
C TYR A 21 -9.07 -17.82 7.40
N ALA A 22 -9.92 -17.93 6.37
CA ALA A 22 -9.48 -17.86 4.98
C ALA A 22 -8.80 -16.52 4.66
N ARG A 23 -9.35 -15.39 5.12
CA ARG A 23 -8.75 -14.07 4.96
C ARG A 23 -7.40 -13.95 5.65
N LEU A 24 -7.29 -14.39 6.91
CA LEU A 24 -6.03 -14.37 7.66
C LEU A 24 -4.95 -15.24 7.00
N THR A 25 -5.33 -16.41 6.48
CA THR A 25 -4.44 -17.29 5.74
C THR A 25 -3.93 -16.64 4.45
N SER A 26 -4.81 -15.95 3.73
CA SER A 26 -4.43 -15.19 2.54
C SER A 26 -3.43 -14.07 2.85
N TYR A 27 -3.68 -13.26 3.88
CA TYR A 27 -2.76 -12.19 4.29
C TYR A 27 -1.40 -12.72 4.74
N ARG A 28 -1.36 -13.85 5.45
CA ARG A 28 -0.11 -14.51 5.85
C ARG A 28 0.77 -14.84 4.64
N SER A 29 0.18 -15.33 3.55
CA SER A 29 0.91 -15.62 2.31
C SER A 29 1.47 -14.34 1.67
N ILE A 30 0.69 -13.26 1.62
CA ILE A 30 1.14 -11.97 1.08
C ILE A 30 2.31 -11.39 1.91
N VAL A 31 2.23 -11.46 3.23
CA VAL A 31 3.32 -11.01 4.12
C VAL A 31 4.58 -11.84 3.89
N ALA A 32 4.46 -13.16 3.69
CA ALA A 32 5.60 -14.01 3.37
C ALA A 32 6.28 -13.59 2.05
N LEU A 33 5.50 -13.20 1.02
CA LEU A 33 6.04 -12.66 -0.23
C LEU A 33 6.76 -11.32 -0.03
N CYS A 34 6.28 -10.45 0.86
CA CYS A 34 6.99 -9.20 1.20
C CYS A 34 8.32 -9.44 1.93
N LEU A 35 8.50 -10.61 2.52
CA LEU A 35 9.73 -11.04 3.20
C LEU A 35 10.67 -11.85 2.29
N ASP A 36 10.29 -12.08 1.04
CA ASP A 36 11.11 -12.79 0.07
C ASP A 36 12.38 -11.98 -0.28
N PRO A 37 13.60 -12.57 -0.20
CA PRO A 37 14.83 -11.83 -0.44
C PRO A 37 14.96 -11.24 -1.85
N GLU A 38 14.42 -11.92 -2.87
CA GLU A 38 14.44 -11.45 -4.26
C GLU A 38 13.50 -10.25 -4.43
N ALA A 39 12.28 -10.35 -3.88
CA ALA A 39 11.34 -9.23 -3.87
C ALA A 39 11.94 -8.00 -3.15
N GLN A 40 12.62 -8.21 -2.01
CA GLN A 40 13.28 -7.12 -1.30
C GLN A 40 14.48 -6.54 -2.05
N ALA A 41 15.22 -7.37 -2.79
CA ALA A 41 16.31 -6.88 -3.65
C ALA A 41 15.77 -6.00 -4.78
N MET A 42 14.65 -6.40 -5.39
CA MET A 42 13.95 -5.59 -6.40
C MET A 42 13.44 -4.27 -5.80
N ALA A 43 12.89 -4.28 -4.59
CA ALA A 43 12.47 -3.05 -3.93
C ALA A 43 13.69 -2.13 -3.66
N ARG A 44 14.79 -2.66 -3.13
CA ARG A 44 16.01 -1.87 -2.86
C ARG A 44 16.60 -1.25 -4.12
N SER A 45 16.54 -1.91 -5.27
CA SER A 45 17.05 -1.34 -6.53
C SER A 45 16.21 -0.18 -7.05
N LEU A 46 14.96 -0.04 -6.58
CA LEU A 46 14.04 1.02 -6.96
C LEU A 46 14.01 2.18 -5.95
N ILE A 47 14.32 1.93 -4.68
CA ILE A 47 14.26 2.93 -3.62
C ILE A 47 15.54 3.80 -3.65
N PRO A 48 15.43 5.13 -3.85
CA PRO A 48 16.56 6.06 -3.88
C PRO A 48 17.09 6.33 -2.47
N THR A 49 17.70 5.31 -1.86
CA THR A 49 17.99 5.28 -0.42
C THR A 49 18.93 6.42 -0.02
N ASP A 50 19.98 6.67 -0.80
CA ASP A 50 20.98 7.70 -0.49
C ASP A 50 20.39 9.11 -0.59
N GLU A 51 19.52 9.35 -1.58
CA GLU A 51 18.79 10.59 -1.74
C GLU A 51 17.84 10.85 -0.58
N LEU A 52 17.09 9.82 -0.15
CA LEU A 52 16.17 9.92 0.97
C LEU A 52 16.90 10.16 2.30
N ILE A 53 18.06 9.53 2.51
CA ILE A 53 18.91 9.78 3.69
C ILE A 53 19.41 11.22 3.67
N ARG A 54 19.89 11.72 2.52
CA ARG A 54 20.37 13.10 2.40
C ARG A 54 19.26 14.13 2.63
N GLU A 55 18.07 13.92 2.07
CA GLU A 55 16.90 14.78 2.31
C GLU A 55 16.48 14.76 3.79
N ALA A 56 16.53 13.59 4.45
CA ALA A 56 16.25 13.49 5.87
C ALA A 56 17.30 14.23 6.71
N ALA A 57 18.58 14.08 6.40
CA ALA A 57 19.69 14.72 7.09
C ALA A 57 19.59 16.26 7.02
N GLU A 58 19.33 16.80 5.82
CA GLU A 58 19.15 18.22 5.60
C GLU A 58 17.98 18.79 6.43
N LYS A 59 16.81 18.13 6.38
CA LYS A 59 15.62 18.55 7.14
C LYS A 59 15.78 18.42 8.65
N SER A 60 16.63 17.50 9.12
CA SER A 60 16.92 17.31 10.53
C SER A 60 18.15 18.07 11.03
N GLY A 61 18.92 18.72 10.16
CA GLY A 61 20.15 19.44 10.52
C GLY A 61 21.25 18.54 11.08
N CYS A 62 21.33 17.27 10.63
CA CYS A 62 22.33 16.30 11.06
C CYS A 62 23.16 15.74 9.89
N ALA A 63 24.19 14.94 10.18
CA ALA A 63 24.93 14.24 9.14
C ALA A 63 24.12 13.02 8.62
N PRO A 64 24.31 12.59 7.34
CA PRO A 64 23.64 11.41 6.77
C PRO A 64 23.74 10.13 7.60
N LEU A 65 24.86 9.93 8.31
CA LEU A 65 25.10 8.77 9.16
C LEU A 65 24.26 8.79 10.45
N ASP A 66 23.86 9.99 10.89
CA ASP A 66 23.13 10.26 12.13
C ASP A 66 21.63 10.44 11.92
N VAL A 67 21.13 10.17 10.70
CA VAL A 67 19.70 10.27 10.38
C VAL A 67 18.91 9.31 11.26
N ASP A 68 17.99 9.89 12.04
CA ASP A 68 17.03 9.12 12.84
C ASP A 68 16.16 8.25 11.92
N PRO A 69 15.91 6.96 12.26
CA PRO A 69 15.08 6.08 11.45
C PRO A 69 13.68 6.60 11.14
N ARG A 70 13.07 7.44 12.01
CA ARG A 70 11.77 8.06 11.75
C ARG A 70 11.87 9.17 10.72
N ALA A 71 12.96 9.95 10.73
CA ALA A 71 13.20 10.97 9.71
C ALA A 71 13.37 10.34 8.32
N PHE A 72 14.10 9.22 8.23
CA PHE A 72 14.19 8.43 7.00
C PHE A 72 12.83 7.86 6.58
N LEU A 73 12.08 7.25 7.51
CA LEU A 73 10.75 6.70 7.25
C LEU A 73 9.80 7.76 6.67
N TYR A 74 9.86 8.99 7.19
CA TYR A 74 9.06 10.09 6.66
C TYR A 74 9.40 10.39 5.19
N GLN A 75 10.69 10.49 4.83
CA GLN A 75 11.07 10.71 3.42
C GLN A 75 10.68 9.54 2.54
N LEU A 76 10.81 8.29 3.01
CA LEU A 76 10.39 7.11 2.29
C LEU A 76 8.89 7.13 1.98
N ILE A 77 8.04 7.42 2.96
CA ILE A 77 6.59 7.50 2.76
C ILE A 77 6.23 8.65 1.83
N ARG A 78 6.90 9.82 1.95
CA ARG A 78 6.73 10.96 1.05
C ARG A 78 7.01 10.56 -0.39
N TRP A 79 8.19 10.00 -0.66
CA TRP A 79 8.60 9.52 -1.97
C TRP A 79 7.64 8.44 -2.50
N PHE A 80 7.26 7.50 -1.64
CA PHE A 80 6.35 6.43 -2.04
C PHE A 80 5.01 6.99 -2.55
N LYS A 81 4.46 7.99 -1.85
CA LYS A 81 3.17 8.60 -2.18
C LYS A 81 3.24 9.59 -3.35
N ALA A 82 4.31 10.38 -3.44
CA ALA A 82 4.41 11.48 -4.41
C ALA A 82 5.03 11.04 -5.74
N ASP A 83 6.03 10.15 -5.67
CA ASP A 83 6.94 9.90 -6.78
C ASP A 83 6.87 8.45 -7.29
N PHE A 84 6.59 7.48 -6.40
CA PHE A 84 6.66 6.07 -6.76
C PHE A 84 5.30 5.47 -7.13
N PHE A 85 4.29 5.55 -6.25
CA PHE A 85 3.04 4.79 -6.36
C PHE A 85 1.85 5.70 -6.67
N GLN A 86 1.09 5.35 -7.71
CA GLN A 86 -0.06 6.10 -8.18
C GLN A 86 -1.36 5.56 -7.60
N TRP A 87 -2.25 6.47 -7.22
CA TRP A 87 -3.58 6.10 -6.74
C TRP A 87 -4.53 5.80 -7.90
N ALA A 88 -5.14 4.62 -7.89
CA ALA A 88 -6.16 4.21 -8.85
C ALA A 88 -7.55 4.79 -8.49
N GLY A 89 -7.70 6.11 -8.67
CA GLY A 89 -8.96 6.83 -8.46
C GLY A 89 -9.85 6.82 -9.69
N GLU A 90 -9.41 7.52 -10.73
CA GLU A 90 -10.14 7.67 -11.98
C GLU A 90 -9.26 7.23 -13.15
N PHE A 91 -9.89 6.65 -14.17
CA PHE A 91 -9.21 6.25 -15.40
C PHE A 91 -9.69 7.09 -16.57
N THR A 92 -8.77 7.44 -17.46
CA THR A 92 -9.05 8.17 -18.70
C THR A 92 -8.83 7.26 -19.90
N CYS A 93 -9.68 7.41 -20.91
CA CYS A 93 -9.54 6.68 -22.16
C CYS A 93 -8.29 7.13 -22.89
N GLU A 94 -7.44 6.18 -23.29
CA GLU A 94 -6.19 6.48 -24.00
C GLU A 94 -6.43 7.11 -25.38
N THR A 95 -7.58 6.85 -26.00
CA THR A 95 -7.93 7.38 -27.33
C THR A 95 -8.42 8.83 -27.29
N CYS A 96 -9.29 9.18 -26.35
CA CYS A 96 -9.96 10.49 -26.33
C CYS A 96 -9.77 11.30 -25.04
N GLY A 97 -8.99 10.80 -24.07
CA GLY A 97 -8.71 11.46 -22.79
C GLY A 97 -9.91 11.54 -21.84
N THR A 98 -11.10 11.11 -22.26
CA THR A 98 -12.31 11.25 -21.44
C THR A 98 -12.34 10.22 -20.31
N LYS A 99 -12.92 10.60 -19.18
CA LYS A 99 -13.13 9.72 -18.03
C LYS A 99 -13.88 8.44 -18.42
N MET A 100 -13.32 7.32 -18.01
CA MET A 100 -13.90 5.99 -18.19
C MET A 100 -14.83 5.64 -17.03
N VAL A 101 -15.82 4.80 -17.33
CA VAL A 101 -16.80 4.31 -16.35
C VAL A 101 -16.54 2.83 -16.08
N ASN A 102 -16.66 2.43 -14.82
CA ASN A 102 -16.61 1.00 -14.48
C ASN A 102 -17.81 0.30 -15.13
N CYS A 103 -17.54 -0.75 -15.90
CA CYS A 103 -18.54 -1.50 -16.64
C CYS A 103 -18.60 -2.97 -16.22
N GLY A 104 -18.15 -3.29 -15.00
CA GLY A 104 -18.18 -4.63 -14.42
C GLY A 104 -16.79 -5.23 -14.21
N SER A 105 -16.74 -6.56 -14.15
CA SER A 105 -15.54 -7.31 -13.84
C SER A 105 -15.28 -8.43 -14.85
N SER A 106 -14.02 -8.85 -14.94
CA SER A 106 -13.57 -10.00 -15.73
C SER A 106 -12.82 -10.97 -14.84
N THR A 107 -12.74 -12.22 -15.29
CA THR A 107 -11.72 -13.14 -14.79
C THR A 107 -10.32 -12.62 -15.14
N PRO A 108 -9.32 -12.84 -14.27
CA PRO A 108 -7.93 -12.61 -14.61
C PRO A 108 -7.50 -13.44 -15.83
N THR A 109 -6.70 -12.82 -16.70
CA THR A 109 -5.93 -13.53 -17.73
C THR A 109 -4.81 -14.34 -17.07
N LYS A 110 -4.16 -15.24 -17.82
CA LYS A 110 -3.02 -16.03 -17.32
C LYS A 110 -1.94 -15.16 -16.67
N THR A 111 -1.52 -14.10 -17.36
CA THR A 111 -0.49 -13.17 -16.86
C THR A 111 -0.98 -12.39 -15.63
N GLU A 112 -2.26 -12.02 -15.58
CA GLU A 112 -2.81 -11.34 -14.40
C GLU A 112 -2.89 -12.29 -13.19
N SER A 113 -3.19 -13.58 -13.41
CA SER A 113 -3.15 -14.61 -12.38
C SER A 113 -1.75 -14.88 -11.84
N GLU A 114 -0.71 -14.79 -12.68
CA GLU A 114 0.70 -14.90 -12.24
C GLU A 114 1.06 -13.78 -11.24
N GLY A 115 0.49 -12.58 -11.41
CA GLY A 115 0.58 -11.47 -10.43
C GLY A 115 -0.37 -11.60 -9.23
N LEU A 116 -1.00 -12.77 -9.04
CA LEU A 116 -1.96 -13.06 -7.98
C LEU A 116 -3.17 -12.09 -7.99
N ALA A 117 -3.62 -11.67 -9.17
CA ALA A 117 -4.83 -10.86 -9.28
C ALA A 117 -6.07 -11.67 -8.85
N GLY A 118 -6.78 -11.19 -7.82
CA GLY A 118 -8.00 -11.84 -7.34
C GLY A 118 -9.24 -11.50 -8.17
N SER A 119 -9.23 -10.32 -8.80
CA SER A 119 -10.31 -9.84 -9.67
C SER A 119 -9.76 -8.82 -10.65
N VAL A 120 -10.50 -8.57 -11.73
CA VAL A 120 -10.19 -7.52 -12.71
C VAL A 120 -11.40 -6.63 -12.90
N GLU A 121 -11.24 -5.34 -12.64
CA GLU A 121 -12.26 -4.33 -12.94
C GLU A 121 -12.11 -3.88 -14.39
N LEU A 122 -13.24 -3.78 -15.10
CA LEU A 122 -13.28 -3.30 -16.48
C LEU A 122 -13.81 -1.87 -16.52
N TYR A 123 -13.15 -1.06 -17.33
CA TYR A 123 -13.54 0.32 -17.56
C TYR A 123 -13.73 0.56 -19.06
N ALA A 124 -14.85 1.18 -19.42
CA ALA A 124 -15.20 1.53 -20.78
C ALA A 124 -15.18 3.05 -20.97
N CYS A 125 -14.85 3.49 -22.19
CA CYS A 125 -14.98 4.89 -22.54
C CYS A 125 -16.46 5.30 -22.50
N SER A 126 -16.74 6.47 -21.93
CA SER A 126 -18.10 7.03 -21.85
C SER A 126 -18.58 7.67 -23.16
N VAL A 127 -17.66 7.98 -24.07
CA VAL A 127 -17.95 8.68 -25.35
C VAL A 127 -18.15 7.70 -26.49
N ASP A 128 -17.28 6.69 -26.61
CA ASP A 128 -17.35 5.70 -27.67
C ASP A 128 -17.11 4.28 -27.10
N PRO A 129 -18.13 3.38 -27.13
CA PRO A 129 -17.99 2.02 -26.63
C PRO A 129 -17.02 1.14 -27.46
N MET A 130 -16.61 1.58 -28.65
CA MET A 130 -15.63 0.89 -29.49
C MET A 130 -14.19 1.18 -29.07
N HIS A 131 -13.94 2.21 -28.26
CA HIS A 131 -12.60 2.47 -27.73
C HIS A 131 -12.12 1.32 -26.83
N PRO A 132 -10.80 1.06 -26.77
CA PRO A 132 -10.24 0.01 -25.93
C PRO A 132 -10.69 0.13 -24.47
N ARG A 133 -11.14 -1.00 -23.92
CA ARG A 133 -11.45 -1.09 -22.49
C ARG A 133 -10.17 -1.17 -21.69
N ARG A 134 -10.15 -0.50 -20.55
CA ARG A 134 -9.07 -0.63 -19.57
C ARG A 134 -9.38 -1.77 -18.62
N ARG A 135 -8.37 -2.61 -18.38
CA ARG A 135 -8.38 -3.65 -17.35
C ARG A 135 -7.59 -3.15 -16.15
N PHE A 136 -8.22 -3.16 -14.97
CA PHE A 136 -7.57 -2.87 -13.70
C PHE A 136 -7.56 -4.13 -12.84
N ALA A 137 -6.49 -4.92 -12.99
CA ALA A 137 -6.29 -6.13 -12.21
C ALA A 137 -5.88 -5.80 -10.77
N ARG A 138 -6.56 -6.42 -9.80
CA ARG A 138 -6.35 -6.23 -8.37
C ARG A 138 -5.26 -7.18 -7.87
N PHE A 139 -4.00 -6.83 -8.17
CA PHE A 139 -2.81 -7.64 -7.90
C PHE A 139 -2.52 -7.77 -6.40
N ASN A 140 -2.07 -8.95 -5.99
CA ASN A 140 -1.60 -9.22 -4.63
C ASN A 140 -0.12 -9.60 -4.57
N ASP A 141 0.53 -9.85 -5.72
CA ASP A 141 1.97 -10.11 -5.78
C ASP A 141 2.76 -8.79 -5.59
N PRO A 142 3.58 -8.67 -4.53
CA PRO A 142 4.37 -7.48 -4.29
C PRO A 142 5.34 -7.12 -5.42
N LYS A 143 5.91 -8.10 -6.14
CA LYS A 143 6.83 -7.85 -7.26
C LYS A 143 6.10 -7.20 -8.43
N THR A 144 4.91 -7.70 -8.77
CA THR A 144 4.02 -7.09 -9.77
C THR A 144 3.62 -5.66 -9.38
N LEU A 145 3.41 -5.39 -8.09
CA LEU A 145 3.08 -4.04 -7.61
C LEU A 145 4.25 -3.05 -7.71
N LEU A 146 5.50 -3.49 -7.56
CA LEU A 146 6.68 -2.66 -7.83
C LEU A 146 6.78 -2.23 -9.30
N GLN A 147 6.29 -3.07 -10.21
CA GLN A 147 6.29 -2.82 -11.65
C GLN A 147 5.12 -1.93 -12.07
N THR A 148 3.91 -2.26 -11.63
CA THR A 148 2.68 -1.55 -12.02
C THR A 148 2.52 -0.21 -11.32
N ARG A 149 3.00 -0.09 -10.08
CA ARG A 149 3.01 1.14 -9.27
C ARG A 149 1.65 1.85 -9.22
N LEU A 150 0.57 1.08 -9.26
CA LEU A 150 -0.78 1.59 -9.37
C LEU A 150 -1.71 0.73 -8.53
N GLY A 151 -2.57 1.37 -7.74
CA GLY A 151 -3.52 0.62 -6.94
C GLY A 151 -4.36 1.47 -6.00
N ARG A 152 -5.20 0.80 -5.22
CA ARG A 152 -5.95 1.42 -4.12
C ARG A 152 -5.31 1.01 -2.80
N CYS A 153 -6.01 1.20 -1.68
CA CYS A 153 -5.46 0.99 -0.35
C CYS A 153 -4.83 -0.41 -0.15
N GLY A 154 -5.41 -1.48 -0.72
CA GLY A 154 -4.87 -2.83 -0.61
C GLY A 154 -3.51 -2.99 -1.29
N GLU A 155 -3.44 -2.67 -2.58
CA GLU A 155 -2.22 -2.74 -3.38
C GLU A 155 -1.14 -1.79 -2.83
N TRP A 156 -1.55 -0.57 -2.46
CA TRP A 156 -0.68 0.44 -1.85
C TRP A 156 -0.03 -0.10 -0.56
N ALA A 157 -0.83 -0.70 0.33
CA ALA A 157 -0.34 -1.25 1.59
C ALA A 157 0.62 -2.42 1.39
N ILE A 158 0.32 -3.32 0.44
CA ILE A 158 1.19 -4.46 0.12
C ILE A 158 2.55 -3.97 -0.42
N CYS A 159 2.52 -3.08 -1.41
CA CYS A 159 3.73 -2.56 -2.02
C CYS A 159 4.58 -1.76 -1.03
N LEU A 160 3.96 -0.91 -0.20
CA LEU A 160 4.68 -0.19 0.85
C LEU A 160 5.27 -1.15 1.89
N THR A 161 4.55 -2.22 2.26
CA THR A 161 5.05 -3.24 3.20
C THR A 161 6.33 -3.89 2.67
N LEU A 162 6.38 -4.22 1.38
CA LEU A 162 7.60 -4.72 0.76
C LEU A 162 8.74 -3.68 0.82
N CYS A 163 8.48 -2.40 0.48
CA CYS A 163 9.48 -1.34 0.56
C CYS A 163 10.04 -1.19 1.99
N LEU A 164 9.17 -1.19 3.00
CA LEU A 164 9.56 -1.12 4.42
C LEU A 164 10.39 -2.33 4.85
N ALA A 165 10.00 -3.53 4.42
CA ALA A 165 10.75 -4.75 4.71
C ALA A 165 12.13 -4.73 4.05
N ALA A 166 12.24 -4.15 2.86
CA ALA A 166 13.46 -4.10 2.06
C ALA A 166 14.53 -3.14 2.61
N VAL A 167 14.13 -2.01 3.20
CA VAL A 167 15.03 -0.98 3.78
C VAL A 167 15.37 -1.22 5.25
N ARG A 168 14.86 -2.31 5.84
CA ARG A 168 15.18 -2.67 7.22
C ARG A 168 16.70 -2.86 7.35
N ARG A 169 17.37 -1.94 8.06
CA ARG A 169 18.80 -2.09 8.38
C ARG A 169 19.00 -3.41 9.12
N PRO A 170 19.95 -4.27 8.71
CA PRO A 170 20.44 -5.32 9.58
C PRO A 170 20.92 -4.66 10.87
N SER A 171 20.43 -5.12 12.01
CA SER A 171 20.90 -4.62 13.31
C SER A 171 22.42 -4.79 13.38
N THR A 172 23.16 -3.68 13.47
CA THR A 172 24.64 -3.63 13.51
C THR A 172 25.22 -4.17 14.81
N THR A 173 24.40 -4.65 15.74
CA THR A 173 24.84 -5.42 16.89
C THR A 173 25.17 -6.83 16.41
N GLY A 174 26.47 -7.14 16.34
CA GLY A 174 27.04 -8.49 16.20
C GLY A 174 26.73 -9.39 17.40
N ALA A 175 25.46 -9.50 17.77
CA ALA A 175 24.93 -10.61 18.53
C ALA A 175 24.43 -11.61 17.50
N ASP A 176 25.20 -12.67 17.33
CA ASP A 176 24.89 -13.90 16.63
C ASP A 176 23.48 -14.40 17.03
N TYR A 177 22.45 -13.90 16.35
CA TYR A 177 21.10 -14.42 16.47
C TYR A 177 21.07 -15.68 15.62
N ARG A 178 21.57 -16.77 16.20
CA ARG A 178 21.33 -18.13 15.73
C ARG A 178 19.82 -18.25 15.51
N LEU A 179 19.40 -18.18 14.25
CA LEU A 179 18.00 -18.09 13.85
C LEU A 179 17.21 -19.26 14.46
N PRO A 180 16.25 -19.04 15.37
CA PRO A 180 15.29 -20.07 15.71
C PRO A 180 14.34 -20.22 14.51
N SER A 181 13.91 -21.47 14.31
CA SER A 181 13.10 -21.97 13.21
C SER A 181 11.93 -21.08 12.77
N GLN A 182 11.55 -21.30 11.50
CA GLN A 182 10.58 -20.63 10.62
C GLN A 182 9.28 -20.06 11.25
N GLU A 183 8.88 -20.51 12.43
CA GLU A 183 7.65 -20.08 13.12
C GLU A 183 7.73 -18.67 13.75
N MET A 184 8.92 -18.21 14.16
CA MET A 184 9.04 -16.95 14.92
C MET A 184 9.07 -15.68 14.04
N ARG A 185 9.19 -15.84 12.71
CA ARG A 185 9.14 -14.72 11.73
C ARG A 185 7.76 -14.06 11.65
N GLN A 186 6.69 -14.78 11.99
CA GLN A 186 5.32 -14.28 11.84
C GLN A 186 4.88 -13.36 12.98
N ARG A 187 5.46 -13.52 14.18
CA ARG A 187 5.00 -12.79 15.38
C ARG A 187 5.40 -11.31 15.39
N SER A 188 6.52 -10.95 14.76
CA SER A 188 7.02 -9.57 14.80
C SER A 188 6.34 -8.65 13.77
N VAL A 189 5.97 -9.17 12.60
CA VAL A 189 5.38 -8.36 11.51
C VAL A 189 3.89 -8.10 11.74
N VAL A 190 3.17 -9.08 12.32
CA VAL A 190 1.75 -8.93 12.69
C VAL A 190 1.56 -7.79 13.71
N SER A 191 2.53 -7.56 14.59
CA SER A 191 2.47 -6.48 15.59
C SER A 191 2.61 -5.09 14.98
N LEU A 192 3.41 -4.92 13.91
CA LEU A 192 3.53 -3.61 13.22
C LEU A 192 2.29 -3.27 12.38
N LEU A 193 1.61 -4.29 11.81
CA LEU A 193 0.42 -4.08 10.98
C LEU A 193 -0.83 -3.72 11.80
N LEU A 194 -0.92 -4.15 13.07
CA LEU A 194 -2.06 -3.86 13.94
C LEU A 194 -2.04 -2.46 14.57
N VAL A 195 -0.89 -1.78 14.60
CA VAL A 195 -0.75 -0.45 15.24
C VAL A 195 -1.06 0.71 14.28
N SER A 196 -1.12 0.46 12.96
CA SER A 196 -1.26 1.54 11.96
C SER A 196 -2.69 1.83 11.49
N THR A 197 -3.71 1.11 11.95
CA THR A 197 -5.09 1.28 11.45
C THR A 197 -5.93 2.32 12.18
N SER A 198 -5.47 2.93 13.27
CA SER A 198 -6.35 3.77 14.10
C SER A 198 -6.09 5.28 14.10
N SER A 199 -4.98 5.80 13.56
CA SER A 199 -4.67 7.24 13.71
C SER A 199 -4.19 8.00 12.47
N LEU A 200 -4.13 7.37 11.29
CA LEU A 200 -3.76 8.07 10.03
C LEU A 200 -4.89 8.13 8.99
N LEU A 201 -6.08 7.61 9.32
CA LEU A 201 -7.24 7.54 8.42
C LEU A 201 -8.22 8.71 8.53
N SER A 202 -7.89 9.76 9.28
CA SER A 202 -8.76 10.95 9.43
C SER A 202 -8.09 12.21 8.91
N THR A 203 -7.82 12.27 7.60
CA THR A 203 -7.88 13.51 6.80
C THR A 203 -7.82 13.14 5.31
N PRO A 204 -8.80 13.53 4.48
CA PRO A 204 -8.65 13.45 3.04
C PRO A 204 -7.79 14.63 2.58
N PRO A 205 -6.95 14.45 1.54
CA PRO A 205 -6.81 15.56 0.63
C PRO A 205 -6.66 15.06 -0.79
N PHE A 206 -7.75 15.00 -1.56
CA PHE A 206 -7.67 15.07 -3.03
C PHE A 206 -9.01 15.55 -3.59
N THR A 207 -9.27 16.86 -3.48
CA THR A 207 -9.91 17.57 -4.59
C THR A 207 -8.80 18.08 -5.50
N ALA A 208 -8.88 17.69 -6.76
CA ALA A 208 -8.03 18.21 -7.81
C ALA A 208 -8.28 19.72 -8.03
N SER A 209 -7.30 20.36 -8.67
CA SER A 209 -7.32 21.72 -9.24
C SER A 209 -6.76 22.84 -8.36
N ARG A 210 -5.43 23.05 -8.44
CA ARG A 210 -4.82 24.35 -8.83
C ARG A 210 -3.32 24.20 -9.10
N PRO A 211 -2.78 24.86 -10.14
CA PRO A 211 -1.35 24.83 -10.41
C PRO A 211 -0.60 25.68 -9.38
N PHE A 212 0.62 25.23 -9.11
CA PHE A 212 1.64 25.91 -8.32
C PHE A 212 1.78 27.37 -8.80
N SER A 213 1.38 28.33 -7.97
CA SER A 213 1.73 29.74 -8.13
C SER A 213 2.62 30.12 -6.95
N GLN A 214 3.82 30.50 -7.32
CA GLN A 214 4.91 30.98 -6.51
C GLN A 214 4.56 32.38 -6.00
N GLU A 215 4.18 32.53 -4.74
CA GLU A 215 4.17 33.84 -4.08
C GLU A 215 4.11 33.70 -2.54
N MET A 216 4.81 34.63 -1.89
CA MET A 216 4.89 34.89 -0.45
C MET A 216 5.90 34.09 0.38
N CYS A 217 7.16 34.46 0.14
CA CYS A 217 8.07 34.83 1.24
C CYS A 217 7.35 35.81 2.20
N GLY A 218 7.38 35.55 3.51
CA GLY A 218 6.94 36.54 4.49
C GLY A 218 6.56 35.99 5.86
N SER A 219 7.54 36.01 6.76
CA SER A 219 7.39 36.31 8.19
C SER A 219 6.84 35.23 9.12
N LEU A 220 7.70 34.86 10.08
CA LEU A 220 7.52 34.77 11.56
C LEU A 220 8.45 33.64 12.03
N TYR A 221 9.62 33.97 12.60
CA TYR A 221 9.82 34.14 14.05
C TYR A 221 9.13 33.06 14.88
#